data_AF-A0A0L0VYT1-F1
#
_entry.id   AF-A0A0L0VYT1-F1
#
_cell.length_a   1.000
_cell.length_b   1.000
_cell.length_c   1.000
_cell.angle_alpha   90.00
_cell.angle_beta   90.00
_cell.angle_gamma   90.00
#
_symmetry.space_group_name_H-M   'P 1'
#
loop_
_entity.id
_entity.type
_entity.pdbx_description
1 polymer ?
#
loop_
_entity_poly.entity_id
_entity_poly.type
_entity_poly.pdbx_seq_one_letter_code
_entity_poly.pdbx_strand_id
1 'polypeptide(L)'
;MEVLFVFLKWVASFSHVDEETGSKIALQNLATVITPNIFYARSKDPTRNESFLAIPAVHELLRYQDELFQMPREVQLIMQDRFLSCMDEITSKDSLKRVDALLEANHVKLRPAVKLGA
;
A
#
# COMPACT_ATOMS: atom_id res chain seq x y z
N MET A 1 7.57 -0.59 4.70
CA MET A 1 6.33 -1.27 5.18
C MET A 1 5.95 -2.42 4.27
N GLU A 2 5.90 -2.23 2.95
CA GLU A 2 5.62 -3.29 1.96
C GLU A 2 6.41 -4.59 2.18
N VAL A 3 7.75 -4.53 2.19
CA VAL A 3 8.60 -5.72 2.38
C VAL A 3 8.24 -6.49 3.66
N LEU A 4 7.97 -5.79 4.76
CA LEU A 4 7.59 -6.39 6.04
C LEU A 4 6.23 -7.11 5.91
N PHE A 5 5.23 -6.46 5.30
CA PHE A 5 3.90 -7.06 5.17
C PHE A 5 3.89 -8.24 4.22
N VAL A 6 4.66 -8.17 3.13
CA VAL A 6 4.79 -9.28 2.16
C VAL A 6 5.38 -10.49 2.86
N PHE A 7 6.45 -10.28 3.62
CA PHE A 7 7.08 -11.31 4.43
C PHE A 7 6.11 -11.90 5.47
N LEU A 8 5.38 -11.06 6.20
CA LEU A 8 4.44 -11.51 7.23
C LEU A 8 3.25 -12.32 6.67
N LYS A 9 2.69 -11.92 5.52
CA LYS A 9 1.66 -12.72 4.83
C LYS A 9 2.22 -14.04 4.32
N TRP A 10 3.45 -14.04 3.80
CA TRP A 10 4.14 -15.27 3.42
C TRP A 10 4.33 -16.20 4.63
N VAL A 11 4.77 -15.70 5.79
CA VAL A 11 4.87 -16.49 7.03
C VAL A 11 3.51 -17.06 7.45
N ALA A 12 2.44 -16.25 7.41
CA ALA A 12 1.09 -16.69 7.76
C ALA A 12 0.54 -17.78 6.82
N SER A 13 1.09 -17.93 5.61
CA SER A 13 0.71 -18.99 4.67
C SER A 13 1.05 -20.40 5.18
N PHE A 14 2.03 -20.52 6.09
CA PHE A 14 2.41 -21.78 6.73
C PHE A 14 1.60 -22.10 8.00
N SER A 15 0.48 -21.40 8.24
CA SER A 15 -0.34 -21.61 9.44
C SER A 15 -1.07 -22.95 9.45
N HIS A 16 -1.37 -23.51 8.29
CA HIS A 16 -2.06 -24.79 8.09
C HIS A 16 -1.43 -25.59 6.93
N VAL A 17 -0.21 -26.10 7.13
CA VAL A 17 0.44 -26.97 6.13
C VAL A 17 -0.01 -28.43 6.34
N ASP A 18 -0.11 -28.90 7.59
CA ASP A 18 -0.84 -30.11 8.02
C ASP A 18 -1.20 -30.05 9.54
N GLU A 19 -1.83 -31.11 10.10
CA GLU A 19 -2.27 -31.17 11.51
C GLU A 19 -1.10 -31.22 12.55
N GLU A 20 0.10 -31.65 12.15
CA GLU A 20 1.29 -31.75 13.03
C GLU A 20 2.38 -30.71 12.71
N THR A 21 2.32 -30.10 11.53
CA THR A 21 3.38 -29.37 10.85
C THR A 21 2.74 -28.11 10.28
N GLY A 22 2.72 -27.08 11.11
CA GLY A 22 2.13 -25.78 10.82
C GLY A 22 2.45 -24.81 11.95
N SER A 23 2.78 -23.57 11.63
CA SER A 23 3.19 -22.60 12.65
C SER A 23 2.06 -22.24 13.62
N LYS A 24 0.80 -22.58 13.30
CA LYS A 24 -0.44 -22.16 14.01
C LYS A 24 -0.64 -20.63 14.08
N ILE A 25 0.21 -19.85 13.40
CA ILE A 25 0.12 -18.39 13.37
C ILE A 25 -0.77 -17.98 12.19
N ALA A 26 -2.08 -17.93 12.44
CA ALA A 26 -3.01 -17.33 11.51
C ALA A 26 -2.73 -15.82 11.34
N LEU A 27 -3.11 -15.26 10.18
CA LEU A 27 -2.92 -13.85 9.85
C LEU A 27 -3.48 -12.90 10.92
N GLN A 28 -4.60 -13.25 11.55
CA GLN A 28 -5.22 -12.48 12.66
C GLN A 28 -4.32 -12.42 13.91
N ASN A 29 -3.67 -13.53 14.26
CA ASN A 29 -2.76 -13.60 15.40
C ASN A 29 -1.50 -12.77 15.12
N LEU A 30 -1.00 -12.85 13.89
CA LEU A 30 0.14 -12.05 13.45
C LEU A 30 -0.16 -10.56 13.49
N ALA A 31 -1.34 -10.14 13.02
CA ALA A 31 -1.80 -8.75 13.10
C ALA A 31 -1.82 -8.26 14.55
N THR A 32 -2.35 -9.05 15.48
CA THR A 32 -2.42 -8.69 16.91
C THR A 32 -1.04 -8.45 17.51
N VAL A 33 -0.06 -9.30 17.18
CA VAL A 33 1.31 -9.22 17.73
C VAL A 33 2.12 -8.08 17.08
N ILE A 34 1.96 -7.85 15.78
CA ILE A 34 2.76 -6.84 15.07
C ILE A 34 2.23 -5.42 15.25
N THR A 35 0.91 -5.25 15.36
CA THR A 35 0.25 -3.92 15.47
C THR A 35 0.92 -2.98 16.46
N PRO A 36 1.20 -3.35 17.73
CA PRO A 36 1.81 -2.42 18.69
C PRO A 36 3.23 -1.95 18.30
N ASN A 37 3.92 -2.68 17.40
CA ASN A 37 5.27 -2.34 16.95
C ASN A 37 5.30 -1.41 15.73
N ILE A 38 4.18 -1.32 14.98
CA ILE A 38 4.11 -0.58 13.71
C ILE A 38 3.04 0.51 13.70
N PHE A 39 2.06 0.43 14.60
CA PHE A 39 0.91 1.32 14.70
C PHE A 39 0.69 1.64 16.19
N TYR A 40 1.48 2.58 16.72
CA TYR A 40 1.35 3.09 18.08
C TYR A 40 0.88 4.54 18.06
N ALA A 41 0.04 4.91 19.02
CA ALA A 41 -0.35 6.30 19.18
C ALA A 41 0.79 7.09 19.83
N ARG A 42 1.01 8.32 19.37
CA ARG A 42 1.98 9.25 19.98
C ARG A 42 1.43 10.00 21.19
N SER A 43 0.16 9.80 21.54
CA SER A 43 -0.46 10.45 22.69
C SER A 43 0.03 9.84 24.01
N LYS A 44 0.04 10.64 25.08
CA LYS A 44 0.43 10.19 26.42
C LYS A 44 -0.52 9.13 27.00
N ASP A 45 -1.75 9.07 26.49
CA ASP A 45 -2.81 8.14 26.88
C ASP A 45 -3.40 7.49 25.62
N PRO A 46 -2.71 6.51 25.01
CA PRO A 46 -3.29 5.71 23.93
C PRO A 46 -4.56 5.05 24.48
N THR A 47 -5.71 5.52 24.02
CA THR A 47 -6.97 4.94 24.49
C THR A 47 -7.05 3.50 23.99
N ARG A 48 -7.57 2.58 24.81
CA ARG A 48 -7.79 1.17 24.43
C ARG A 48 -8.53 1.03 23.08
N ASN A 49 -9.35 2.03 22.74
CA ASN A 49 -10.11 2.15 21.50
C ASN A 49 -9.24 2.24 20.24
N GLU A 50 -8.05 2.85 20.33
CA GLU A 50 -7.14 2.96 19.18
C GLU A 50 -6.55 1.60 18.81
N SER A 51 -6.20 0.76 19.79
CA SER A 51 -5.75 -0.61 19.53
C SER A 51 -6.84 -1.48 18.92
N PHE A 52 -8.11 -1.25 19.28
CA PHE A 52 -9.25 -1.97 18.70
C PHE A 52 -9.46 -1.67 17.22
N LEU A 53 -9.10 -0.47 16.74
CA LEU A 53 -9.15 -0.12 15.32
C LEU A 53 -7.84 -0.44 14.60
N ALA A 54 -6.71 -0.35 15.29
CA ALA A 54 -5.40 -0.60 14.71
C ALA A 54 -5.20 -2.06 14.31
N ILE A 55 -5.64 -3.03 15.13
CA ILE A 55 -5.47 -4.45 14.82
C ILE A 55 -6.24 -4.86 13.54
N PRO A 56 -7.54 -4.53 13.39
CA PRO A 56 -8.25 -4.77 12.14
C PRO A 56 -7.63 -4.03 10.95
N ALA A 57 -7.19 -2.78 11.11
CA ALA A 57 -6.54 -2.04 10.03
C ALA A 57 -5.25 -2.74 9.55
N VAL A 58 -4.40 -3.20 10.48
CA VAL A 58 -3.20 -3.96 10.15
C VAL A 58 -3.54 -5.32 9.52
N HIS A 59 -4.58 -6.01 10.01
CA HIS A 59 -5.06 -7.24 9.40
C HIS A 59 -5.47 -7.04 7.94
N GLU A 60 -6.26 -6.01 7.64
CA GLU A 60 -6.68 -5.67 6.27
C GLU A 60 -5.48 -5.32 5.39
N LEU A 61 -4.53 -4.53 5.92
CA LEU A 61 -3.29 -4.22 5.21
C LEU A 61 -2.48 -5.47 4.88
N LEU A 62 -2.33 -6.40 5.83
CA LEU A 62 -1.62 -7.67 5.60
C LEU A 62 -2.35 -8.55 4.59
N ARG A 63 -3.69 -8.57 4.60
CA ARG A 63 -4.53 -9.38 3.72
C ARG A 63 -4.53 -8.88 2.29
N TYR A 64 -4.78 -7.59 2.10
CA TYR A 64 -5.01 -6.94 0.81
C TYR A 64 -3.79 -6.18 0.26
N GLN A 65 -2.61 -6.39 0.83
CA GLN A 65 -1.38 -5.73 0.37
C GLN A 65 -1.10 -5.84 -1.13
N ASP A 66 -1.43 -6.97 -1.77
CA ASP A 66 -1.18 -7.15 -3.20
C ASP A 66 -1.99 -6.17 -4.04
N GLU A 67 -3.16 -5.75 -3.56
CA GLU A 67 -4.01 -4.75 -4.22
C GLU A 67 -3.64 -3.33 -3.79
N LEU A 68 -3.30 -3.14 -2.51
CA LEU A 68 -3.01 -1.83 -1.92
C LEU A 68 -1.65 -1.27 -2.33
N PHE A 69 -0.67 -2.15 -2.62
CA PHE A 69 0.68 -1.74 -3.01
C PHE A 69 0.89 -1.74 -4.53
N GLN A 70 -0.12 -2.13 -5.31
CA GLN A 70 -0.07 -2.00 -6.76
C GLN A 70 -0.02 -0.53 -7.16
N MET A 71 1.02 -0.18 -7.90
CA MET A 71 1.10 1.13 -8.54
C MET A 71 0.07 1.20 -9.68
N PRO A 72 -0.79 2.24 -9.73
CA PRO A 72 -1.67 2.45 -10.87
C PRO A 72 -0.87 2.56 -12.18
N ARG A 73 -1.38 1.95 -13.25
CA ARG A 73 -0.73 1.90 -14.57
C ARG A 73 -0.32 3.28 -15.07
N GLU A 74 -1.21 4.25 -14.92
CA GLU A 74 -1.01 5.66 -15.28
C GLU A 74 0.22 6.26 -14.58
N VAL A 75 0.41 5.98 -13.29
CA VAL A 75 1.58 6.46 -12.53
C VAL A 75 2.84 5.75 -13.00
N GLN A 76 2.79 4.43 -13.21
CA GLN A 76 3.91 3.65 -13.70
C GLN A 76 4.41 4.16 -15.05
N LEU A 77 3.48 4.48 -15.94
CA LEU A 77 3.74 4.96 -17.28
C LEU A 77 4.40 6.35 -17.26
N ILE A 78 3.95 7.24 -16.37
CA ILE A 78 4.57 8.55 -16.14
C ILE A 78 5.99 8.39 -15.56
N MET A 79 6.20 7.49 -14.60
CA MET A 79 7.51 7.27 -13.98
C MET A 79 8.55 6.67 -14.93
N GLN A 80 8.12 5.87 -15.91
CA GLN A 80 9.01 5.28 -16.92
C GLN A 80 9.43 6.29 -18.00
N ASP A 81 8.82 7.47 -18.01
CA ASP A 81 9.15 8.50 -18.98
C ASP A 81 10.50 9.18 -18.67
N ARG A 82 11.49 8.90 -19.51
CA ARG A 82 12.85 9.45 -19.39
C ARG A 82 12.92 10.97 -19.50
N PHE A 83 11.98 11.59 -20.22
CA PHE A 83 12.00 13.04 -20.42
C PHE A 83 11.47 13.81 -19.21
N LEU A 84 10.44 13.31 -18.54
CA LEU A 84 10.01 13.84 -17.23
C LEU A 84 11.04 13.55 -16.12
N SER A 85 11.91 12.55 -16.33
CA SER A 85 12.96 12.17 -15.38
C SER A 85 14.27 12.96 -15.55
N CYS A 86 14.45 13.71 -16.65
CA CYS A 86 15.63 14.54 -16.86
C CYS A 86 15.49 15.87 -16.09
N MET A 87 16.58 16.34 -15.48
CA MET A 87 16.64 17.61 -14.74
C MET A 87 16.72 18.86 -15.63
N ASP A 88 16.22 18.76 -16.87
CA ASP A 88 16.15 19.92 -17.76
C ASP A 88 15.06 20.89 -17.25
N GLU A 89 15.24 22.19 -17.51
CA GLU A 89 14.31 23.27 -17.14
C GLU A 89 12.98 23.18 -17.90
N ILE A 90 12.22 22.11 -17.69
CA ILE A 90 10.88 21.96 -18.24
C ILE A 90 9.91 22.73 -17.36
N THR A 91 9.12 23.61 -17.97
CA THR A 91 8.07 24.34 -17.27
C THR A 91 6.97 23.38 -16.81
N SER A 92 6.32 23.66 -15.67
CA SER A 92 5.19 22.84 -15.18
C SER A 92 4.04 22.69 -16.19
N LYS A 93 3.88 23.64 -17.12
CA LYS A 93 2.87 23.55 -18.20
C LYS A 93 3.25 22.52 -19.26
N ASP A 94 4.53 22.38 -19.56
CA ASP A 94 5.03 21.50 -20.61
C ASP A 94 5.11 20.07 -20.11
N SER A 95 5.44 19.86 -18.83
CA SER A 95 5.34 18.54 -18.19
C SER A 95 3.90 18.02 -18.19
N LEU A 96 2.91 18.85 -17.85
CA LEU A 96 1.49 18.45 -17.87
C LEU A 96 1.02 18.07 -19.28
N LYS A 97 1.30 18.89 -20.29
CA LYS A 97 0.95 18.55 -21.69
C LYS A 97 1.57 17.23 -22.13
N ARG A 98 2.79 16.95 -21.68
CA ARG A 98 3.49 15.72 -22.02
C ARG A 98 2.88 14.51 -21.32
N VAL A 99 2.50 14.64 -20.05
CA VAL A 99 1.73 13.61 -19.33
C VAL A 99 0.42 13.33 -20.05
N ASP A 100 -0.34 14.36 -20.42
CA ASP A 100 -1.61 14.19 -21.14
C ASP A 100 -1.41 13.46 -22.48
N ALA A 101 -0.44 13.89 -23.28
CA ALA A 101 -0.12 13.24 -24.56
C ALA A 101 0.28 11.77 -24.38
N LEU A 102 1.03 11.47 -23.32
CA LEU A 102 1.54 10.15 -23.00
C LEU A 102 0.40 9.22 -22.53
N LEU A 103 -0.55 9.73 -21.76
CA LEU A 103 -1.74 9.01 -21.33
C LEU A 103 -2.68 8.69 -22.51
N GLU A 104 -2.94 9.67 -23.37
CA GLU A 104 -3.75 9.50 -24.58
C GLU A 104 -3.15 8.48 -25.54
N ALA A 105 -1.83 8.54 -25.78
CA ALA A 105 -1.11 7.59 -26.64
C ALA A 105 -1.18 6.13 -26.15
N ASN A 106 -1.37 5.91 -24.85
CA ASN A 106 -1.46 4.59 -24.25
C ASN A 106 -2.90 4.13 -23.95
N HIS A 107 -3.90 4.92 -24.37
CA HIS A 107 -5.32 4.71 -24.08
C HIS A 107 -5.61 4.57 -22.58
N VAL A 108 -4.87 5.31 -21.76
CA VAL A 108 -5.01 5.34 -20.31
C VAL A 108 -5.65 6.65 -19.91
N LYS A 109 -6.68 6.59 -19.06
CA LYS A 109 -7.28 7.80 -18.46
C LYS A 109 -6.87 7.88 -17.00
N LEU A 110 -6.53 9.07 -16.54
CA LEU A 110 -6.41 9.32 -15.11
C LEU A 110 -7.74 9.00 -14.43
N ARG A 111 -7.68 8.21 -13.36
CA ARG A 111 -8.86 8.00 -12.53
C ARG A 111 -9.32 9.36 -11.99
N PRO A 112 -10.62 9.65 -12.01
CA PRO A 112 -11.14 10.88 -11.42
C PRO A 112 -10.75 10.92 -9.94
N ALA A 113 -10.36 12.09 -9.45
CA ALA A 113 -10.11 12.28 -8.03
C ALA A 113 -11.34 11.80 -7.25
N VAL A 114 -11.14 10.83 -6.36
CA VAL A 114 -12.19 10.44 -5.40
C VAL A 114 -12.46 11.69 -4.59
N LYS A 115 -13.65 12.29 -4.78
CA LYS A 115 -14.11 13.37 -3.91
C LYS A 115 -14.23 12.75 -2.52
N LEU A 116 -13.25 12.99 -1.65
CA LEU A 116 -13.43 12.72 -0.23
C LEU A 116 -14.63 13.56 0.19
N GLY A 117 -15.74 12.90 0.48
CA GLY A 117 -16.92 13.55 1.06
C GLY A 117 -16.48 14.25 2.34
N ALA A 118 -16.77 15.54 2.42
CA ALA A 118 -16.67 16.33 3.64
C ALA A 118 -17.78 15.92 4.61
#